data_AF-Q169D3-F1
#
_entry.id   AF-Q169D3-F1
#
_cell.length_a   1.000
_cell.length_b   1.000
_cell.length_c   1.000
_cell.angle_alpha   90.00
_cell.angle_beta   90.00
_cell.angle_gamma   90.00
#
_symmetry.space_group_name_H-M   'P 1'
#
loop_
_entity.id
_entity.type
_entity.pdbx_description
1 polymer ?
#
loop_
_entity_poly.entity_id
_entity_poly.type
_entity_poly.pdbx_seq_one_letter_code
_entity_poly.pdbx_strand_id
1 'polypeptide(L)'
;MLRLSLAVLLACIAVPVLADAEKAESCGFQAQVVSAIQQARLDNVKERNVEKTILASDPAWPANYSNAIPLITPWVYELPMKQVRDNDLSEIWNQNCLGQ
;
A
#
# COMPACT_ATOMS: atom_id res chain seq x y z
N MET A 1 13.65 16.51 -52.09
CA MET A 1 12.20 16.26 -51.97
C MET A 1 11.96 14.76 -51.91
N LEU A 2 11.65 14.21 -50.74
CA LEU A 2 11.02 12.89 -50.62
C LEU A 2 10.18 12.90 -49.34
N ARG A 3 8.87 12.74 -49.52
CA ARG A 3 7.84 12.88 -48.49
C ARG A 3 7.78 11.60 -47.65
N LEU A 4 8.20 11.66 -46.38
CA LEU A 4 7.87 10.63 -45.39
C LEU A 4 6.63 11.06 -44.62
N SER A 5 5.47 10.64 -45.12
CA SER A 5 4.21 10.66 -44.40
C SER A 5 3.97 9.26 -43.85
N LEU A 6 4.54 8.95 -42.68
CA LEU A 6 4.18 7.77 -41.91
C LEU A 6 3.36 8.23 -40.71
N ALA A 7 2.05 8.35 -40.93
CA ALA A 7 1.08 8.53 -39.86
C ALA A 7 1.02 7.23 -39.05
N VAL A 8 1.78 7.16 -37.95
CA VAL A 8 1.58 6.15 -36.92
C VAL A 8 0.29 6.53 -36.20
N LEU A 9 -0.81 5.88 -36.61
CA LEU A 9 -2.03 5.83 -35.81
C LEU A 9 -1.70 5.06 -34.52
N LEU A 10 -1.31 5.80 -33.48
CA LEU A 10 -1.37 5.34 -32.11
C LEU A 10 -2.86 5.12 -31.79
N ALA A 11 -3.32 3.88 -31.91
CA ALA A 11 -4.58 3.47 -31.30
C ALA A 11 -4.36 3.45 -29.78
N CYS A 12 -4.54 4.62 -29.15
CA CYS A 12 -4.72 4.73 -27.71
C CYS A 12 -6.00 4.00 -27.34
N ILE A 13 -5.90 2.72 -27.01
CA ILE A 13 -6.91 2.04 -26.21
C ILE A 13 -6.88 2.68 -24.82
N ALA A 14 -7.79 3.63 -24.61
CA ALA A 14 -8.00 4.26 -23.32
C ALA A 14 -8.53 3.20 -22.35
N VAL A 15 -7.66 2.69 -21.47
CA VAL A 15 -8.02 1.87 -20.31
C VAL A 15 -7.79 2.63 -18.97
N PRO A 16 -8.13 3.93 -18.82
CA PRO A 16 -7.87 4.62 -17.56
C PRO A 16 -8.76 4.08 -16.43
N VAL A 17 -10.00 3.69 -16.72
CA VAL A 17 -10.99 3.29 -15.69
C VAL A 17 -10.63 1.97 -15.00
N LEU A 18 -10.06 1.01 -15.72
CA LEU A 18 -9.68 -0.28 -15.12
C LEU A 18 -8.41 -0.16 -14.27
N ALA A 19 -7.44 0.64 -14.74
CA ALA A 19 -6.20 0.89 -14.01
C ALA A 19 -6.45 1.65 -12.68
N ASP A 20 -7.38 2.60 -12.66
CA ASP A 20 -7.76 3.30 -11.42
C ASP A 20 -8.42 2.38 -10.40
N ALA A 21 -9.24 1.43 -10.85
CA ALA A 21 -9.87 0.45 -9.96
C ALA A 21 -8.83 -0.53 -9.35
N GLU A 22 -7.94 -1.06 -10.17
CA GLU A 22 -6.84 -1.94 -9.72
C GLU A 22 -5.90 -1.20 -8.76
N LYS A 23 -5.60 0.07 -9.05
CA LYS A 23 -4.81 0.93 -8.16
C LYS A 23 -5.51 1.11 -6.83
N ALA A 24 -6.79 1.49 -6.82
CA ALA A 24 -7.55 1.70 -5.60
C ALA A 24 -7.61 0.43 -4.74
N GLU A 25 -7.82 -0.73 -5.36
CA GLU A 25 -7.78 -2.01 -4.67
C GLU A 25 -6.38 -2.30 -4.07
N SER A 26 -5.31 -2.08 -4.84
CA SER A 26 -3.94 -2.30 -4.37
C SER A 26 -3.57 -1.38 -3.20
N CYS A 27 -3.98 -0.11 -3.24
CA CYS A 27 -3.81 0.85 -2.16
C CYS A 27 -4.60 0.43 -0.93
N GLY A 28 -5.81 -0.10 -1.11
CA GLY A 28 -6.61 -0.66 -0.03
C GLY A 28 -5.92 -1.84 0.68
N PHE A 29 -5.29 -2.76 -0.06
CA PHE A 29 -4.54 -3.85 0.57
C PHE A 29 -3.29 -3.38 1.30
N GLN A 30 -2.54 -2.44 0.73
CA GLN A 30 -1.39 -1.84 1.43
C GLN A 30 -1.81 -1.11 2.70
N ALA A 31 -2.92 -0.37 2.65
CA ALA A 31 -3.50 0.31 3.80
C ALA A 31 -3.91 -0.69 4.90
N GLN A 32 -4.46 -1.86 4.55
CA GLN A 32 -4.75 -2.91 5.51
C GLN A 32 -3.48 -3.44 6.19
N VAL A 33 -2.38 -3.60 5.45
CA VAL A 33 -1.08 -3.98 6.01
C VAL A 33 -0.61 -2.93 7.02
N VAL A 34 -0.69 -1.64 6.67
CA VAL A 34 -0.32 -0.53 7.58
C VAL A 34 -1.18 -0.55 8.84
N SER A 35 -2.49 -0.77 8.70
CA SER A 35 -3.43 -0.88 9.82
C SER A 35 -3.03 -2.02 10.77
N ALA A 36 -2.68 -3.19 10.24
CA ALA A 36 -2.25 -4.33 11.04
C ALA A 36 -0.93 -4.06 11.80
N ILE A 37 0.02 -3.36 11.17
CA ILE A 37 1.29 -2.95 11.81
C ILE A 37 1.02 -1.93 12.90
N GLN A 38 0.16 -0.93 12.63
CA GLN A 38 -0.27 0.07 13.61
C GLN A 38 -0.90 -0.63 14.82
N GLN A 39 -1.81 -1.57 14.59
CA GLN A 39 -2.45 -2.33 15.66
C GLN A 39 -1.44 -3.15 16.46
N ALA A 40 -0.50 -3.85 15.80
CA ALA A 40 0.56 -4.58 16.48
C ALA A 40 1.41 -3.65 17.37
N ARG A 41 1.70 -2.43 16.92
CA ARG A 41 2.41 -1.42 17.72
C ARG A 41 1.60 -0.96 18.92
N LEU A 42 0.30 -0.74 18.75
CA LEU A 42 -0.63 -0.39 19.84
C LEU A 42 -0.72 -1.51 20.89
N ASP A 43 -0.66 -2.76 20.44
CA ASP A 43 -0.66 -3.97 21.26
C ASP A 43 0.72 -4.28 21.88
N ASN A 44 1.70 -3.39 21.74
CA ASN A 44 3.06 -3.53 22.27
C ASN A 44 3.80 -4.77 21.75
N VAL A 45 3.48 -5.23 20.53
CA VAL A 45 4.25 -6.28 19.86
C VAL A 45 5.67 -5.74 19.62
N LYS A 46 6.69 -6.55 19.93
CA LYS A 46 8.08 -6.16 19.64
C LYS A 46 8.28 -6.12 18.13
N GLU A 47 8.99 -5.12 17.61
CA GLU A 47 9.19 -4.88 16.18
C GLU A 47 9.57 -6.14 15.38
N ARG A 48 10.61 -6.85 15.85
CA ARG A 48 11.09 -8.11 15.27
C ARG A 48 10.06 -9.25 15.22
N ASN A 49 8.95 -9.13 15.95
CA ASN A 49 7.89 -10.12 16.00
C ASN A 49 6.63 -9.69 15.21
N VAL A 50 6.59 -8.48 14.67
CA VAL A 50 5.39 -7.92 14.01
C VAL A 50 4.95 -8.79 12.85
N GLU A 51 5.87 -9.09 11.93
CA GLU A 51 5.59 -9.95 10.77
C GLU A 51 5.00 -11.29 11.19
N LYS A 52 5.68 -11.99 12.11
CA LYS A 52 5.20 -13.27 12.64
C LYS A 52 3.80 -13.14 13.28
N THR A 53 3.55 -12.05 14.01
CA THR A 53 2.28 -11.84 14.71
C THR A 53 1.13 -11.60 13.74
N ILE A 54 1.34 -10.75 12.74
CA ILE A 54 0.34 -10.44 11.71
C ILE A 54 0.07 -11.67 10.84
N LEU A 55 1.11 -12.40 10.42
CA LEU A 55 0.91 -13.61 9.61
C LEU A 55 0.19 -14.73 10.36
N ALA A 56 0.30 -14.78 11.68
CA ALA A 56 -0.41 -15.74 12.51
C ALA A 56 -1.91 -15.45 12.66
N SER A 57 -2.38 -14.23 12.32
CA SER A 57 -3.79 -13.85 12.40
C SER A 57 -4.59 -14.12 11.12
N ASP A 58 -3.99 -14.79 10.13
CA ASP A 58 -4.59 -15.09 8.81
C ASP A 58 -5.22 -13.86 8.14
N PRO A 59 -4.39 -12.88 7.72
CA PRO A 59 -4.88 -11.61 7.23
C PRO A 59 -5.67 -11.74 5.92
N ALA A 60 -6.68 -10.89 5.74
CA ALA A 60 -7.64 -10.97 4.63
C ALA A 60 -7.09 -10.51 3.26
N TRP A 61 -5.88 -9.93 3.19
CA TRP A 61 -5.30 -9.45 1.95
C TRP A 61 -4.55 -10.55 1.18
N PRO A 62 -4.34 -10.40 -0.14
CA PRO A 62 -3.56 -11.37 -0.93
C PRO A 62 -2.11 -11.52 -0.43
N ALA A 63 -1.60 -12.75 -0.43
CA ALA A 63 -0.32 -13.09 0.21
C ALA A 63 0.89 -12.25 -0.25
N ASN A 64 0.89 -11.73 -1.48
CA ASN A 64 1.98 -10.89 -1.99
C ASN A 64 2.12 -9.56 -1.23
N TYR A 65 1.06 -9.05 -0.60
CA TYR A 65 1.10 -7.80 0.16
C TYR A 65 1.77 -7.96 1.53
N SER A 66 1.87 -9.18 2.05
CA SER A 66 2.59 -9.44 3.30
C SER A 66 4.08 -9.11 3.24
N ASN A 67 4.68 -9.06 2.03
CA ASN A 67 6.05 -8.61 1.83
C ASN A 67 6.25 -7.13 2.22
N ALA A 68 5.18 -6.34 2.28
CA ALA A 68 5.25 -4.95 2.72
C ALA A 68 5.43 -4.84 4.24
N ILE A 69 5.10 -5.88 5.02
CA ILE A 69 5.20 -5.84 6.49
C ILE A 69 6.62 -5.45 6.95
N PRO A 70 7.69 -6.17 6.58
CA PRO A 70 9.04 -5.80 7.03
C PRO A 70 9.53 -4.46 6.47
N LEU A 71 8.94 -3.97 5.37
CA LEU A 71 9.32 -2.69 4.76
C LEU A 71 8.68 -1.49 5.46
N ILE A 72 7.43 -1.64 5.92
CA ILE A 72 6.63 -0.57 6.54
C ILE A 72 6.81 -0.55 8.06
N THR A 73 7.07 -1.71 8.68
CA THR A 73 7.20 -1.83 10.14
C THR A 73 8.18 -0.80 10.74
N PRO A 74 9.40 -0.60 10.21
CA PRO A 74 10.34 0.37 10.78
C PRO A 74 9.77 1.78 10.85
N TRP A 75 9.13 2.25 9.78
CA TRP A 75 8.51 3.57 9.73
C TRP A 75 7.47 3.75 10.84
N VAL A 76 6.54 2.79 11.01
CA VAL A 76 5.51 2.86 12.08
C VAL A 76 6.16 2.81 13.47
N TYR A 77 7.23 2.03 13.62
CA TYR A 77 7.92 1.84 14.91
C TYR A 77 8.80 3.03 15.32
N GLU A 78 9.21 3.85 14.36
CA GLU A 78 9.92 5.11 14.57
C GLU A 78 8.99 6.27 14.96
N LEU A 79 7.69 6.18 14.65
CA LEU A 79 6.73 7.22 15.02
C LEU A 79 6.58 7.34 16.54
N PRO A 80 6.47 8.58 17.08
CA PRO A 80 6.04 8.80 18.45
C PRO A 80 4.71 8.10 18.73
N MET A 81 4.60 7.40 19.86
CA MET A 81 3.40 6.61 20.19
C MET A 81 2.11 7.45 20.19
N LYS A 82 2.20 8.76 20.48
CA LYS A 82 1.06 9.68 20.33
C LYS A 82 0.55 9.73 18.88
N GLN A 83 1.45 9.81 17.90
CA GLN A 83 1.07 9.81 16.48
C GLN A 83 0.47 8.48 16.04
N VAL A 84 0.99 7.36 16.56
CA VAL A 84 0.45 6.02 16.29
C VAL A 84 -0.98 5.88 16.83
N ARG A 85 -1.35 6.57 17.91
CA ARG A 85 -2.69 6.52 18.50
C ARG A 85 -3.68 7.49 17.89
N ASP A 86 -3.21 8.71 17.63
CA ASP A 86 -4.08 9.84 17.30
C ASP A 86 -4.39 9.93 15.80
N ASN A 87 -3.70 9.15 14.95
CA ASN A 87 -3.88 9.18 13.50
C ASN A 87 -4.30 7.81 12.97
N ASP A 88 -5.09 7.82 11.89
CA ASP A 88 -5.31 6.64 11.07
C ASP A 88 -4.18 6.53 10.03
N LEU A 89 -3.16 5.70 10.32
CA LEU A 89 -2.03 5.54 9.42
C LEU A 89 -2.42 4.79 8.15
N SER A 90 -3.46 3.96 8.23
CA SER A 90 -4.03 3.24 7.09
C SER A 90 -4.61 4.23 6.08
N GLU A 91 -5.44 5.16 6.56
CA GLU A 91 -6.05 6.18 5.72
C GLU A 91 -5.00 7.13 5.13
N ILE A 92 -4.04 7.59 5.94
CA ILE A 92 -2.94 8.44 5.45
C ILE A 92 -2.16 7.72 4.34
N TRP A 93 -1.85 6.43 4.52
CA TRP A 93 -1.17 5.65 3.50
C TRP A 93 -2.01 5.51 2.23
N ASN A 94 -3.30 5.19 2.38
CA ASN A 94 -4.20 5.00 1.26
C ASN A 94 -4.29 6.26 0.39
N GLN A 95 -4.47 7.44 1.00
CA GLN A 95 -4.52 8.70 0.26
C GLN A 95 -3.22 9.01 -0.47
N ASN A 96 -2.07 8.76 0.16
CA ASN A 96 -0.77 8.94 -0.48
C ASN A 96 -0.54 7.95 -1.63
N CYS A 97 -1.03 6.71 -1.51
CA CYS A 97 -0.94 5.71 -2.57
C CYS A 97 -1.85 6.07 -3.76
N LEU A 98 -3.08 6.52 -3.49
CA LEU A 98 -4.01 6.97 -4.52
C LEU A 98 -3.50 8.22 -5.27
N GLY A 99 -2.69 9.05 -4.62
CA GLY A 99 -2.08 10.24 -5.22
C GLY A 99 -0.85 10.01 -6.10
N GLN A 100 -0.28 8.79 -6.12
CA GLN A 100 0.92 8.44 -6.91
C GLN A 100 0.59 8.03 -8.34
#